data_AF-A0A3D4AKM8-F1
#
_entry.id   AF-A0A3D4AKM8-F1
#
_cell.length_a   1.000
_cell.length_b   1.000
_cell.length_c   1.000
_cell.angle_alpha   90.00
_cell.angle_beta   90.00
_cell.angle_gamma   90.00
#
_symmetry.space_group_name_H-M   'P 1'
#
loop_
_entity.id
_entity.type
_entity.pdbx_description
1 polymer ?
#
loop_
_entity_poly.entity_id
_entity_poly.type
_entity_poly.pdbx_seq_one_letter_code
_entity_poly.pdbx_strand_id
1 'polypeptide(L)'
;MAQEKTYIEDIERTLYDIKNVDKSKYKSQSGLTEDIIRDISARKNDPDWMLEFRLKSLEVYNQLSLPNWGPDLSELNMDEIVTYVQPDAKMTGSWDEVPEDIKDTFDRLGIPEAEQTSLAGVGAQYDSEVVYHSIQEDLVKQGVIYTDMETALHEHEEIVRDHFMKLVPPKDHKFAALHGAVWSGGSFVYVPEGVHVEIPLQSYFRLNAAGAGQFEHTLIIVEKNASLHFIEGCSAPKYNVTNLHAGCVELFVNDGARLRYSTIENWSRNMMNLNTKRAVVGKDGVIEWVSGSFGSHVSMLYPCSVLKGENAKCEFTGVTFASKGQNLDTGASVIHCAPHTSANISTRTISKAG
;
A
#
# COMPACT_ATOMS: atom_id res chain seq x y z
N MET A 1 -25.77 -5.41 39.81
CA MET A 1 -26.04 -5.61 38.38
C MET A 1 -24.80 -6.24 37.79
N ALA A 2 -24.91 -7.48 37.31
CA ALA A 2 -23.80 -8.12 36.59
C ALA A 2 -23.60 -7.34 35.29
N GLN A 3 -22.39 -6.84 35.07
CA GLN A 3 -22.02 -6.18 33.83
C GLN A 3 -22.13 -7.24 32.74
N GLU A 4 -23.18 -7.19 31.90
CA GLU A 4 -23.27 -8.03 30.72
C GLU A 4 -22.04 -7.73 29.88
N LYS A 5 -21.09 -8.66 29.84
CA LYS A 5 -19.97 -8.58 28.91
C LYS A 5 -20.59 -8.63 27.52
N THR A 6 -20.56 -7.52 26.80
CA THR A 6 -20.90 -7.49 25.38
C THR A 6 -20.03 -8.53 24.68
N TYR A 7 -20.63 -9.62 24.24
CA TYR A 7 -19.95 -10.60 23.41
C TYR A 7 -19.79 -9.99 22.03
N ILE A 8 -18.56 -9.66 21.67
CA ILE A 8 -18.23 -9.20 20.32
C ILE A 8 -17.89 -10.44 19.51
N GLU A 9 -18.71 -10.78 18.52
CA GLU A 9 -18.41 -11.85 17.56
C GLU A 9 -17.10 -11.56 16.81
N ASP A 10 -16.43 -12.60 16.29
CA ASP A 10 -15.27 -12.35 15.42
C ASP A 10 -15.79 -11.64 14.17
N ILE A 11 -14.96 -10.77 13.57
CA ILE A 11 -15.30 -10.11 12.30
C ILE A 11 -15.64 -11.21 11.29
N GLU A 12 -16.81 -11.14 10.65
CA GLU A 12 -17.16 -12.05 9.57
C GLU A 12 -16.23 -11.79 8.38
N ARG A 13 -15.43 -12.81 8.02
CA ARG A 13 -14.45 -12.73 6.94
C ARG A 13 -14.79 -13.59 5.73
N THR A 14 -15.97 -14.21 5.72
CA THR A 14 -16.44 -15.11 4.65
C THR A 14 -16.35 -14.47 3.27
N LEU A 15 -16.60 -13.16 3.18
CA LEU A 15 -16.45 -12.39 1.95
C LEU A 15 -14.99 -12.42 1.42
N TYR A 16 -14.02 -12.25 2.31
CA TYR A 16 -12.60 -12.07 2.00
C TYR A 16 -11.81 -13.39 1.90
N ASP A 17 -12.27 -14.46 2.55
CA ASP A 17 -11.55 -15.74 2.65
C ASP A 17 -11.72 -16.67 1.44
N ILE A 18 -12.52 -16.26 0.45
CA ILE A 18 -12.74 -17.04 -0.78
C ILE A 18 -11.47 -17.04 -1.65
N LYS A 19 -11.04 -18.26 -1.97
CA LYS A 19 -9.85 -18.54 -2.77
C LYS A 19 -10.25 -18.71 -4.21
N ASN A 20 -9.60 -18.00 -5.11
CA ASN A 20 -9.71 -18.30 -6.54
C ASN A 20 -8.67 -19.35 -6.90
N VAL A 21 -8.99 -20.17 -7.90
CA VAL A 21 -7.99 -21.07 -8.50
C VAL A 21 -6.85 -20.23 -9.04
N ASP A 22 -5.62 -20.56 -8.65
CA ASP A 22 -4.43 -19.87 -9.12
C ASP A 22 -4.22 -20.17 -10.61
N LYS A 23 -4.44 -19.15 -11.45
CA LYS A 23 -4.21 -19.16 -12.89
C LYS A 23 -3.15 -18.14 -13.28
N SER A 24 -2.15 -17.92 -12.43
CA SER A 24 -1.06 -17.00 -12.73
C SER A 24 -0.38 -17.35 -14.06
N LYS A 25 -0.15 -16.32 -14.87
CA LYS A 25 0.58 -16.43 -16.14
C LYS A 25 2.07 -16.68 -15.90
N TYR A 26 2.60 -16.13 -14.81
CA TYR A 26 3.99 -16.31 -14.42
C TYR A 26 4.17 -16.23 -12.90
N LYS A 27 5.13 -17.00 -12.40
CA LYS A 27 5.66 -16.90 -11.04
C LYS A 27 7.19 -16.91 -11.10
N SER A 28 7.79 -15.97 -10.41
CA SER A 28 9.23 -16.00 -10.13
C SER A 28 9.61 -17.23 -9.29
N GLN A 29 10.90 -17.56 -9.27
CA GLN A 29 11.42 -18.49 -8.27
C GLN A 29 11.23 -17.90 -6.87
N SER A 30 11.00 -18.75 -5.88
CA SER A 30 11.01 -18.31 -4.48
C SER A 30 12.41 -17.83 -4.08
N GLY A 31 12.47 -16.90 -3.13
CA GLY A 31 13.72 -16.30 -2.68
C GLY A 31 13.94 -14.89 -3.19
N LEU A 32 15.13 -14.39 -2.89
CA LEU A 32 15.57 -13.06 -3.26
C LEU A 32 17.01 -13.13 -3.76
N THR A 33 17.19 -13.17 -5.07
CA THR A 33 18.50 -13.26 -5.73
C THR A 33 18.63 -12.21 -6.83
N GLU A 34 19.87 -11.95 -7.26
CA GLU A 34 20.14 -11.07 -8.40
C GLU A 34 19.44 -11.54 -9.68
N ASP A 35 19.42 -12.85 -9.94
CA ASP A 35 18.76 -13.44 -11.11
C ASP A 35 17.25 -13.18 -11.11
N ILE A 36 16.60 -13.32 -9.94
CA ILE A 36 15.17 -13.01 -9.77
C ILE A 36 14.92 -11.52 -10.06
N ILE A 37 15.75 -10.61 -9.56
CA ILE A 37 15.60 -9.18 -9.79
C ILE A 37 15.74 -8.84 -11.27
N ARG A 38 16.75 -9.41 -11.94
CA ARG A 38 16.97 -9.20 -13.38
C ARG A 38 15.81 -9.73 -14.21
N ASP A 39 15.24 -10.88 -13.85
CA ASP A 39 14.05 -11.44 -14.51
C ASP A 39 12.82 -10.55 -14.30
N ILE A 40 12.53 -10.10 -13.06
CA ILE A 40 11.43 -9.17 -12.79
C ILE A 40 11.60 -7.90 -13.63
N SER A 41 12.78 -7.30 -13.59
CA SER A 41 13.08 -6.05 -14.29
C SER A 41 12.92 -6.18 -15.81
N ALA A 42 13.40 -7.28 -16.40
CA ALA A 42 13.24 -7.56 -17.82
C ALA A 42 11.77 -7.78 -18.22
N ARG A 43 10.97 -8.43 -17.38
CA ARG A 43 9.53 -8.67 -17.64
C ARG A 43 8.70 -7.41 -17.56
N LYS A 44 9.04 -6.53 -16.62
CA LYS A 44 8.40 -5.22 -16.44
C LYS A 44 8.92 -4.16 -17.39
N ASN A 45 9.94 -4.50 -18.19
CA ASN A 45 10.59 -3.59 -19.13
C ASN A 45 11.14 -2.33 -18.44
N ASP A 46 11.64 -2.47 -17.21
CA ASP A 46 12.16 -1.35 -16.42
C ASP A 46 13.25 -0.56 -17.17
N PRO A 47 13.35 0.77 -16.98
CA PRO A 47 14.51 1.54 -17.43
C PRO A 47 15.78 1.14 -16.65
N ASP A 48 16.95 1.31 -17.27
CA ASP A 48 18.25 0.87 -16.73
C ASP A 48 18.50 1.35 -15.28
N TRP A 49 18.09 2.58 -14.96
CA TRP A 49 18.29 3.13 -13.62
C TRP A 49 17.45 2.43 -12.56
N MET A 50 16.28 1.90 -12.92
CA MET A 50 15.41 1.16 -12.01
C MET A 50 16.01 -0.23 -11.75
N LEU A 51 16.53 -0.90 -12.78
CA LEU A 51 17.31 -2.14 -12.58
C LEU A 51 18.49 -1.91 -11.63
N GLU A 52 19.28 -0.86 -11.86
CA GLU A 52 20.38 -0.51 -10.95
C GLU A 52 19.89 -0.23 -9.53
N PHE A 53 18.75 0.45 -9.38
CA PHE A 53 18.16 0.76 -8.10
C PHE A 53 17.74 -0.52 -7.35
N ARG A 54 17.09 -1.46 -8.05
CA ARG A 54 16.69 -2.76 -7.49
C ARG A 54 17.91 -3.56 -7.01
N LEU A 55 18.96 -3.63 -7.83
CA LEU A 55 20.20 -4.33 -7.47
C LEU A 55 20.91 -3.70 -6.26
N LYS A 56 20.99 -2.37 -6.21
CA LYS A 56 21.54 -1.66 -5.02
C LYS A 56 20.69 -1.91 -3.78
N SER A 57 19.37 -2.00 -3.93
CA SER A 57 18.46 -2.32 -2.83
C SER A 57 18.67 -3.74 -2.29
N LEU A 58 18.94 -4.71 -3.18
CA LEU A 58 19.34 -6.07 -2.79
C LEU A 58 20.65 -6.08 -2.00
N GLU A 59 21.65 -5.34 -2.45
CA GLU A 59 22.92 -5.23 -1.73
C GLU A 59 22.71 -4.70 -0.30
N VAL A 60 21.89 -3.65 -0.16
CA VAL A 60 21.51 -3.09 1.15
C VAL A 60 20.75 -4.12 1.99
N TYR A 61 19.79 -4.83 1.40
CA TYR A 61 19.02 -5.88 2.09
C TYR A 61 19.92 -6.95 2.71
N ASN A 62 20.94 -7.39 1.95
CA ASN A 62 21.89 -8.41 2.39
C ASN A 62 22.82 -7.93 3.51
N GLN A 63 23.03 -6.62 3.64
CA GLN A 63 23.85 -6.02 4.70
C GLN A 63 23.05 -5.75 5.99
N LEU A 64 21.75 -5.54 5.90
CA LEU A 64 20.89 -5.23 7.04
C LEU A 64 20.46 -6.50 7.78
N SER A 65 20.45 -6.44 9.11
CA SER A 65 19.81 -7.46 9.96
C SER A 65 18.32 -7.20 10.12
N LEU A 66 17.56 -8.22 10.54
CA LEU A 66 16.19 -8.00 11.01
C LEU A 66 16.19 -7.03 12.21
N PRO A 67 15.10 -6.25 12.41
CA PRO A 67 14.97 -5.43 13.60
C PRO A 67 15.01 -6.31 14.85
N ASN A 68 15.62 -5.80 15.92
CA ASN A 68 15.71 -6.47 17.23
C ASN A 68 14.57 -6.07 18.19
N TRP A 69 13.51 -5.47 17.65
CA TRP A 69 12.37 -4.93 18.37
C TRP A 69 11.08 -5.25 17.59
N GLY A 70 9.94 -5.18 18.28
CA GLY A 70 8.64 -5.52 17.71
C GLY A 70 8.28 -6.99 17.87
N PRO A 71 7.23 -7.46 17.16
CA PRO A 71 6.83 -8.86 17.11
C PRO A 71 7.94 -9.81 16.62
N ASP A 72 7.81 -11.09 16.95
CA ASP A 72 8.70 -12.12 16.42
C ASP A 72 8.48 -12.30 14.92
N LEU A 73 9.58 -12.24 14.15
CA LEU A 73 9.61 -12.41 12.70
C LEU A 73 10.38 -13.70 12.31
N SER A 74 10.67 -14.58 13.26
CA SER A 74 11.45 -15.80 13.03
C SER A 74 10.81 -16.77 12.01
N GLU A 75 9.49 -16.71 11.84
CA GLU A 75 8.76 -17.50 10.84
C GLU A 75 8.90 -16.97 9.41
N LEU A 76 9.45 -15.76 9.22
CA LEU A 76 9.66 -15.21 7.89
C LEU A 76 10.90 -15.83 7.23
N ASN A 77 10.67 -16.71 6.26
CA ASN A 77 11.71 -17.25 5.40
C ASN A 77 11.59 -16.72 3.96
N MET A 78 12.45 -15.79 3.56
CA MET A 78 12.39 -15.22 2.20
C MET A 78 12.66 -16.26 1.11
N ASP A 79 13.43 -17.32 1.38
CA ASP A 79 13.71 -18.39 0.41
C ASP A 79 12.44 -19.17 0.00
N GLU A 80 11.36 -19.04 0.78
CA GLU A 80 10.06 -19.66 0.52
C GLU A 80 9.04 -18.68 -0.10
N ILE A 81 9.33 -17.38 -0.10
CA ILE A 81 8.43 -16.35 -0.62
C ILE A 81 8.63 -16.18 -2.12
N VAL A 82 7.54 -16.27 -2.88
CA VAL A 82 7.52 -15.86 -4.30
C VAL A 82 7.36 -14.35 -4.36
N THR A 83 8.38 -13.63 -4.86
CA THR A 83 8.40 -12.17 -4.81
C THR A 83 7.62 -11.49 -5.92
N TYR A 84 7.32 -12.21 -7.00
CA TYR A 84 6.58 -11.70 -8.14
C TYR A 84 5.66 -12.76 -8.76
N VAL A 85 4.37 -12.41 -8.89
CA VAL A 85 3.31 -13.24 -9.48
C VAL A 85 2.52 -12.42 -10.50
N GLN A 86 2.66 -12.75 -11.77
CA GLN A 86 1.90 -12.11 -12.84
C GLN A 86 0.55 -12.82 -13.02
N PRO A 87 -0.60 -12.15 -12.80
CA PRO A 87 -1.91 -12.71 -13.12
C PRO A 87 -2.08 -12.90 -14.63
N ASP A 88 -2.96 -13.81 -15.04
CA ASP A 88 -3.38 -13.94 -16.45
C ASP A 88 -4.46 -12.91 -16.81
N ALA A 89 -4.10 -11.64 -16.63
CA ALA A 89 -4.94 -10.49 -16.91
C ALA A 89 -4.06 -9.39 -17.52
N LYS A 90 -4.67 -8.52 -18.32
CA LYS A 90 -4.05 -7.28 -18.78
C LYS A 90 -4.73 -6.11 -18.09
N MET A 91 -3.97 -5.06 -17.81
CA MET A 91 -4.56 -3.81 -17.37
C MET A 91 -5.54 -3.29 -18.43
N THR A 92 -6.74 -2.94 -17.99
CA THR A 92 -7.80 -2.37 -18.84
C THR A 92 -8.52 -1.24 -18.11
N GLY A 93 -9.03 -0.28 -18.86
CA GLY A 93 -9.94 0.75 -18.35
C GLY A 93 -11.42 0.38 -18.48
N SER A 94 -11.73 -0.79 -19.05
CA SER A 94 -13.10 -1.28 -19.21
C SER A 94 -13.36 -2.43 -18.24
N TRP A 95 -14.35 -2.25 -17.35
CA TRP A 95 -14.75 -3.29 -16.41
C TRP A 95 -15.08 -4.59 -17.14
N ASP A 96 -15.76 -4.51 -18.28
CA ASP A 96 -16.18 -5.66 -19.08
C ASP A 96 -15.02 -6.52 -19.61
N GLU A 97 -13.82 -5.96 -19.71
CA GLU A 97 -12.62 -6.68 -20.18
C GLU A 97 -11.86 -7.42 -19.08
N VAL A 98 -12.20 -7.18 -17.80
CA VAL A 98 -11.60 -7.89 -16.66
C VAL A 98 -12.05 -9.36 -16.67
N PRO A 99 -11.15 -10.34 -16.45
CA PRO A 99 -11.51 -11.75 -16.36
C PRO A 99 -12.61 -12.03 -15.30
N GLU A 100 -13.54 -12.93 -15.60
CA GLU A 100 -14.74 -13.19 -14.79
C GLU A 100 -14.44 -13.60 -13.34
N ASP A 101 -13.38 -14.39 -13.13
CA ASP A 101 -12.94 -14.82 -11.79
C ASP A 101 -12.36 -13.67 -10.95
N ILE A 102 -11.78 -12.68 -11.62
CA ILE A 102 -11.30 -11.45 -10.98
C ILE A 102 -12.49 -10.49 -10.72
N LYS A 103 -13.41 -10.34 -11.68
CA LYS A 103 -14.64 -9.55 -11.51
C LYS A 103 -15.47 -10.00 -10.32
N ASP A 104 -15.79 -11.28 -10.21
CA ASP A 104 -16.60 -11.81 -9.08
C ASP A 104 -15.97 -11.44 -7.72
N THR A 105 -14.65 -11.43 -7.65
CA THR A 105 -13.94 -11.04 -6.42
C THR A 105 -14.21 -9.59 -6.07
N PHE A 106 -14.11 -8.68 -7.04
CA PHE A 106 -14.28 -7.25 -6.82
C PHE A 106 -15.74 -6.80 -6.75
N ASP A 107 -16.65 -7.45 -7.48
CA ASP A 107 -18.10 -7.26 -7.38
C ASP A 107 -18.57 -7.54 -5.95
N ARG A 108 -18.09 -8.63 -5.36
CA ARG A 108 -18.40 -9.01 -3.98
C ARG A 108 -17.81 -8.03 -2.97
N LEU A 109 -16.73 -7.34 -3.31
CA LEU A 109 -16.14 -6.26 -2.52
C LEU A 109 -16.85 -4.91 -2.73
N GLY A 110 -17.83 -4.82 -3.64
CA GLY A 110 -18.62 -3.63 -3.91
C GLY A 110 -17.89 -2.55 -4.71
N ILE A 111 -16.78 -2.89 -5.37
CA ILE A 111 -15.94 -1.90 -6.07
C ILE A 111 -16.67 -1.21 -7.24
N PRO A 112 -17.43 -1.92 -8.12
CA PRO A 112 -18.13 -1.26 -9.23
C PRO A 112 -19.26 -0.33 -8.78
N GLU A 113 -19.97 -0.69 -7.70
CA GLU A 113 -21.02 0.15 -7.14
C GLU A 113 -20.42 1.42 -6.52
N ALA A 114 -19.29 1.29 -5.82
CA ALA A 114 -18.55 2.42 -5.28
C ALA A 114 -18.02 3.34 -6.40
N GLU A 115 -17.53 2.77 -7.51
CA GLU A 115 -17.08 3.54 -8.68
C GLU A 115 -18.21 4.41 -9.25
N GLN A 116 -19.38 3.81 -9.51
CA GLN A 116 -20.50 4.52 -10.14
C GLN A 116 -21.13 5.60 -9.26
N THR A 117 -21.05 5.45 -7.93
CA THR A 117 -21.81 6.29 -7.00
C THR A 117 -20.97 7.29 -6.23
N SER A 118 -19.68 6.99 -5.98
CA SER A 118 -18.93 7.60 -4.88
C SER A 118 -17.45 7.89 -5.17
N LEU A 119 -16.90 7.48 -6.31
CA LEU A 119 -15.47 7.58 -6.60
C LEU A 119 -15.17 8.33 -7.91
N ALA A 120 -14.05 9.06 -7.92
CA ALA A 120 -13.59 9.82 -9.07
C ALA A 120 -12.60 9.04 -9.95
N GLY A 121 -12.13 7.91 -9.43
CA GLY A 121 -11.26 6.98 -10.12
C GLY A 121 -10.99 5.76 -9.23
N VAL A 122 -10.77 4.62 -9.89
CA VAL A 122 -10.56 3.33 -9.26
C VAL A 122 -9.38 2.63 -9.91
N GLY A 123 -8.45 2.15 -9.10
CA GLY A 123 -7.38 1.23 -9.49
C GLY A 123 -7.59 -0.08 -8.75
N ALA A 124 -7.43 -1.21 -9.43
CA ALA A 124 -7.54 -2.52 -8.83
C ALA A 124 -6.34 -3.39 -9.23
N GLN A 125 -5.59 -3.83 -8.23
CA GLN A 125 -4.44 -4.71 -8.35
C GLN A 125 -4.78 -6.12 -7.87
N TYR A 126 -4.36 -7.10 -8.66
CA TYR A 126 -4.47 -8.51 -8.36
C TYR A 126 -3.07 -9.14 -8.39
N ASP A 127 -2.68 -9.76 -7.28
CA ASP A 127 -1.32 -10.21 -7.02
C ASP A 127 -0.30 -9.06 -7.21
N SER A 128 0.62 -9.17 -8.18
CA SER A 128 1.68 -8.19 -8.41
C SER A 128 1.36 -7.12 -9.46
N GLU A 129 0.19 -7.13 -10.10
CA GLU A 129 -0.12 -6.28 -11.27
C GLU A 129 -1.47 -5.58 -11.16
N VAL A 130 -1.56 -4.34 -11.66
CA VAL A 130 -2.83 -3.61 -11.80
C VAL A 130 -3.60 -4.18 -12.98
N VAL A 131 -4.86 -4.58 -12.74
CA VAL A 131 -5.72 -5.23 -13.74
C VAL A 131 -6.86 -4.33 -14.20
N TYR A 132 -7.21 -3.31 -13.42
CA TYR A 132 -8.23 -2.33 -13.78
C TYR A 132 -7.82 -0.93 -13.34
N HIS A 133 -8.03 0.06 -14.19
CA HIS A 133 -7.76 1.46 -13.87
C HIS A 133 -8.73 2.41 -14.60
N SER A 134 -9.43 3.25 -13.85
CA SER A 134 -10.41 4.22 -14.36
C SER A 134 -10.27 5.55 -13.62
N ILE A 135 -10.44 6.65 -14.34
CA ILE A 135 -10.45 8.02 -13.80
C ILE A 135 -11.44 8.87 -14.61
N GLN A 136 -12.17 9.74 -13.93
CA GLN A 136 -13.08 10.68 -14.57
C GLN A 136 -12.33 11.65 -15.49
N GLU A 137 -12.81 11.81 -16.72
CA GLU A 137 -12.18 12.69 -17.74
C GLU A 137 -12.00 14.13 -17.25
N ASP A 138 -12.89 14.63 -16.40
CA ASP A 138 -12.83 16.00 -15.90
C ASP A 138 -11.66 16.22 -14.92
N LEU A 139 -11.19 15.17 -14.23
CA LEU A 139 -9.95 15.24 -13.45
C LEU A 139 -8.72 15.24 -14.34
N VAL A 140 -8.75 14.44 -15.41
CA VAL A 140 -7.67 14.41 -16.42
C VAL A 140 -7.55 15.78 -17.11
N LYS A 141 -8.66 16.44 -17.44
CA LYS A 141 -8.67 17.82 -17.99
C LYS A 141 -8.12 18.86 -17.03
N GLN A 142 -8.20 18.62 -15.72
CA GLN A 142 -7.60 19.47 -14.69
C GLN A 142 -6.11 19.16 -14.46
N GLY A 143 -5.54 18.19 -15.18
CA GLY A 143 -4.14 17.80 -15.09
C GLY A 143 -3.83 16.81 -13.96
N VAL A 144 -4.85 16.24 -13.31
CA VAL A 144 -4.65 15.16 -12.34
C VAL A 144 -4.17 13.93 -13.08
N ILE A 145 -3.08 13.35 -12.59
CA ILE A 145 -2.58 12.05 -13.04
C ILE A 145 -2.95 11.04 -11.97
N TYR A 146 -3.67 10.01 -12.36
CA TYR A 146 -3.84 8.79 -11.57
C TYR A 146 -3.60 7.64 -12.52
N THR A 147 -2.61 6.81 -12.22
CA THR A 147 -2.26 5.62 -13.00
C THR A 147 -1.50 4.64 -12.11
N ASP A 148 -1.17 3.45 -12.60
CA ASP A 148 -0.30 2.51 -11.88
C ASP A 148 1.17 2.97 -11.89
N MET A 149 1.97 2.47 -10.95
CA MET A 149 3.38 2.86 -10.83
C MET A 149 4.24 2.47 -12.04
N GLU A 150 3.87 1.44 -12.80
CA GLU A 150 4.67 0.97 -13.94
C GLU A 150 4.45 1.86 -15.15
N THR A 151 3.19 2.21 -15.42
CA THR A 151 2.85 3.25 -16.39
C THR A 151 3.52 4.56 -16.01
N ALA A 152 3.46 4.98 -14.74
CA ALA A 152 4.11 6.21 -14.29
C ALA A 152 5.64 6.17 -14.45
N LEU A 153 6.27 5.02 -14.22
CA LEU A 153 7.71 4.85 -14.41
C LEU A 153 8.16 5.12 -15.85
N HIS A 154 7.30 4.82 -16.82
CA HIS A 154 7.57 5.03 -18.25
C HIS A 154 7.10 6.39 -18.77
N GLU A 155 5.87 6.80 -18.43
CA GLU A 155 5.25 8.01 -18.98
C GLU A 155 5.60 9.28 -18.19
N HIS A 156 5.97 9.12 -16.92
CA HIS A 156 6.28 10.20 -15.99
C HIS A 156 7.64 9.98 -15.28
N GLU A 157 8.59 9.38 -15.99
CA GLU A 157 9.90 8.94 -15.47
C GLU A 157 10.63 10.03 -14.66
N GLU A 158 10.63 11.28 -15.14
CA GLU A 158 11.30 12.40 -14.46
C GLU A 158 10.73 12.62 -13.05
N ILE A 159 9.39 12.68 -12.93
CA ILE A 159 8.71 12.88 -11.64
C ILE A 159 8.95 11.68 -10.74
N VAL A 160 8.80 10.46 -11.27
CA VAL A 160 9.00 9.22 -10.50
C VAL A 160 10.43 9.15 -10.00
N ARG A 161 11.43 9.42 -10.84
CA ARG A 161 12.86 9.33 -10.46
C ARG A 161 13.24 10.34 -9.38
N ASP A 162 12.61 11.51 -9.37
CA ASP A 162 12.85 12.55 -8.37
C ASP A 162 12.25 12.24 -7.00
N HIS A 163 11.26 11.34 -6.92
CA HIS A 163 10.50 11.06 -5.69
C HIS A 163 10.65 9.62 -5.18
N PHE A 164 10.80 8.64 -6.07
CA PHE A 164 10.80 7.22 -5.76
C PHE A 164 11.89 6.85 -4.76
N MET A 165 11.45 6.29 -3.63
CA MET A 165 12.24 5.88 -2.47
C MET A 165 13.23 6.96 -2.00
N LYS A 166 12.84 8.22 -2.09
CA LYS A 166 13.58 9.36 -1.51
C LYS A 166 13.10 9.67 -0.11
N LEU A 167 11.80 9.53 0.11
CA LEU A 167 11.19 9.72 1.42
C LEU A 167 11.36 8.46 2.25
N VAL A 168 11.28 7.27 1.65
CA VAL A 168 11.58 5.97 2.29
C VAL A 168 12.75 5.28 1.55
N PRO A 169 14.01 5.66 1.86
CA PRO A 169 15.16 5.05 1.20
C PRO A 169 15.39 3.60 1.63
N PRO A 170 16.00 2.75 0.77
CA PRO A 170 16.29 1.34 1.09
C PRO A 170 17.07 1.13 2.38
N LYS A 171 17.84 2.14 2.82
CA LYS A 171 18.67 2.08 4.03
C LYS A 171 17.90 2.27 5.33
N ASP A 172 16.61 2.63 5.28
CA ASP A 172 15.81 2.85 6.49
C ASP A 172 15.70 1.60 7.35
N HIS A 173 15.41 0.45 6.73
CA HIS A 173 15.37 -0.85 7.38
C HIS A 173 15.31 -1.97 6.34
N LYS A 174 15.44 -3.22 6.82
CA LYS A 174 15.50 -4.42 5.98
C LYS A 174 14.31 -4.55 5.02
N PHE A 175 13.09 -4.26 5.47
CA PHE A 175 11.89 -4.35 4.62
C PHE A 175 11.77 -3.22 3.58
N ALA A 176 12.32 -2.02 3.83
CA ALA A 176 12.43 -0.98 2.80
C ALA A 176 13.41 -1.41 1.71
N ALA A 177 14.55 -2.01 2.09
CA ALA A 177 15.49 -2.58 1.13
C ALA A 177 14.89 -3.72 0.30
N LEU A 178 14.13 -4.62 0.96
CA LEU A 178 13.39 -5.67 0.28
C LEU A 178 12.42 -5.07 -0.75
N HIS A 179 11.59 -4.14 -0.32
CA HIS A 179 10.64 -3.46 -1.19
C HIS A 179 11.35 -2.85 -2.41
N GLY A 180 12.42 -2.07 -2.20
CA GLY A 180 13.17 -1.45 -3.29
C GLY A 180 13.76 -2.44 -4.29
N ALA A 181 14.04 -3.68 -3.89
CA ALA A 181 14.54 -4.72 -4.77
C ALA A 181 13.43 -5.34 -5.65
N VAL A 182 12.23 -5.56 -5.10
CA VAL A 182 11.20 -6.41 -5.75
C VAL A 182 9.84 -5.74 -5.96
N TRP A 183 9.70 -4.45 -5.71
CA TRP A 183 8.42 -3.74 -5.87
C TRP A 183 7.76 -4.03 -7.23
N SER A 184 6.44 -4.16 -7.22
CA SER A 184 5.62 -4.46 -8.39
C SER A 184 4.19 -3.97 -8.18
N GLY A 185 3.59 -3.34 -9.19
CA GLY A 185 2.31 -2.68 -9.06
C GLY A 185 2.35 -1.47 -8.12
N GLY A 186 1.18 -1.06 -7.65
CA GLY A 186 0.97 0.14 -6.85
C GLY A 186 0.39 1.30 -7.65
N SER A 187 0.33 2.46 -7.01
CA SER A 187 -0.44 3.61 -7.50
C SER A 187 0.42 4.87 -7.55
N PHE A 188 0.33 5.59 -8.67
CA PHE A 188 0.90 6.92 -8.83
C PHE A 188 -0.21 7.97 -8.92
N VAL A 189 -0.16 8.97 -8.05
CA VAL A 189 -1.09 10.10 -8.10
C VAL A 189 -0.33 11.42 -8.06
N TYR A 190 -0.61 12.29 -9.02
CA TYR A 190 -0.12 13.67 -9.03
C TYR A 190 -1.31 14.63 -9.16
N VAL A 191 -1.43 15.56 -8.22
CA VAL A 191 -2.47 16.60 -8.21
C VAL A 191 -1.83 17.97 -8.41
N PRO A 192 -2.11 18.70 -9.51
CA PRO A 192 -1.48 20.00 -9.81
C PRO A 192 -1.82 21.13 -8.83
N GLU A 193 -1.03 22.21 -8.85
CA GLU A 193 -1.21 23.37 -7.96
C GLU A 193 -2.64 23.94 -8.06
N GLY A 194 -3.28 24.12 -6.90
CA GLY A 194 -4.63 24.67 -6.77
C GLY A 194 -5.77 23.76 -7.21
N VAL A 195 -5.51 22.51 -7.61
CA VAL A 195 -6.56 21.55 -7.97
C VAL A 195 -7.13 20.87 -6.73
N HIS A 196 -8.46 20.85 -6.61
CA HIS A 196 -9.17 20.21 -5.50
C HIS A 196 -9.95 19.00 -6.01
N VAL A 197 -9.48 17.80 -5.65
CA VAL A 197 -10.15 16.55 -5.99
C VAL A 197 -11.23 16.27 -4.94
N GLU A 198 -12.45 16.72 -5.23
CA GLU A 198 -13.59 16.67 -4.29
C GLU A 198 -14.13 15.25 -4.04
N ILE A 199 -14.05 14.38 -5.05
CA ILE A 199 -14.49 12.99 -4.97
C ILE A 199 -13.24 12.11 -4.74
N PRO A 200 -13.24 11.18 -3.77
CA PRO A 200 -12.06 10.38 -3.49
C PRO A 200 -11.59 9.53 -4.68
N LEU A 201 -10.27 9.33 -4.76
CA LEU A 201 -9.67 8.28 -5.57
C LEU A 201 -9.47 7.03 -4.72
N GLN A 202 -9.64 5.85 -5.30
CA GLN A 202 -9.44 4.60 -4.59
C GLN A 202 -8.53 3.62 -5.34
N SER A 203 -7.59 3.02 -4.62
CA SER A 203 -6.87 1.81 -5.08
C SER A 203 -7.21 0.61 -4.21
N TYR A 204 -7.41 -0.55 -4.84
CA TYR A 204 -7.66 -1.80 -4.15
C TYR A 204 -6.61 -2.85 -4.49
N PHE A 205 -6.02 -3.46 -3.47
CA PHE A 205 -4.96 -4.47 -3.59
C PHE A 205 -5.48 -5.83 -3.10
N ARG A 206 -5.48 -6.84 -3.97
CA ARG A 206 -5.89 -8.22 -3.67
C ARG A 206 -4.74 -9.18 -3.92
N LEU A 207 -4.21 -9.81 -2.87
CA LEU A 207 -3.22 -10.89 -3.02
C LEU A 207 -3.93 -12.25 -2.98
N ASN A 208 -3.95 -12.99 -4.09
CA ASN A 208 -4.58 -14.31 -4.19
C ASN A 208 -3.58 -15.46 -4.22
N ALA A 209 -2.36 -15.30 -4.71
CA ALA A 209 -1.40 -16.39 -4.80
C ALA A 209 -0.90 -16.85 -3.40
N ALA A 210 -0.90 -18.17 -3.18
CA ALA A 210 -0.38 -18.76 -1.94
C ALA A 210 1.15 -18.71 -1.90
N GLY A 211 1.74 -18.26 -0.78
CA GLY A 211 3.18 -18.16 -0.59
C GLY A 211 3.82 -16.98 -1.34
N ALA A 212 2.99 -16.07 -1.87
CA ALA A 212 3.44 -14.88 -2.55
C ALA A 212 3.62 -13.71 -1.58
N GLY A 213 4.55 -12.82 -1.91
CA GLY A 213 4.69 -11.52 -1.30
C GLY A 213 3.96 -10.44 -2.11
N GLN A 214 3.47 -9.40 -1.42
CA GLN A 214 2.94 -8.20 -2.04
C GLN A 214 3.83 -7.00 -1.70
N PHE A 215 4.25 -6.27 -2.73
CA PHE A 215 5.25 -5.20 -2.66
C PHE A 215 4.81 -4.00 -3.50
N GLU A 216 3.55 -3.59 -3.37
CA GLU A 216 3.01 -2.45 -4.10
C GLU A 216 3.61 -1.13 -3.58
N HIS A 217 3.89 -0.22 -4.50
CA HIS A 217 4.43 1.09 -4.19
C HIS A 217 3.39 2.17 -4.46
N THR A 218 3.03 2.98 -3.46
CA THR A 218 2.10 4.10 -3.65
C THR A 218 2.88 5.41 -3.53
N LEU A 219 2.93 6.16 -4.64
CA LEU A 219 3.57 7.47 -4.70
C LEU A 219 2.51 8.54 -4.99
N ILE A 220 2.30 9.45 -4.03
CA ILE A 220 1.32 10.53 -4.15
C ILE A 220 2.00 11.87 -3.96
N ILE A 221 1.80 12.77 -4.92
CA ILE A 221 2.31 14.14 -4.90
C ILE A 221 1.12 15.08 -5.01
N VAL A 222 0.87 15.85 -3.96
CA VAL A 222 -0.18 16.86 -3.91
C VAL A 222 0.48 18.22 -3.91
N GLU A 223 0.39 18.92 -5.06
CA GLU A 223 1.05 20.19 -5.26
C GLU A 223 0.47 21.31 -4.40
N LYS A 224 1.16 22.45 -4.43
CA LYS A 224 0.83 23.61 -3.62
C LYS A 224 -0.66 23.98 -3.70
N ASN A 225 -1.28 24.26 -2.56
CA ASN A 225 -2.69 24.60 -2.42
C ASN A 225 -3.68 23.59 -3.05
N ALA A 226 -3.26 22.37 -3.35
CA ALA A 226 -4.12 21.33 -3.91
C ALA A 226 -4.68 20.40 -2.82
N SER A 227 -5.71 19.62 -3.14
CA SER A 227 -6.24 18.64 -2.18
C SER A 227 -6.66 17.32 -2.79
N LEU A 228 -6.44 16.24 -2.03
CA LEU A 228 -6.81 14.88 -2.38
C LEU A 228 -7.32 14.11 -1.17
N HIS A 229 -8.38 13.32 -1.37
CA HIS A 229 -8.69 12.18 -0.52
C HIS A 229 -8.41 10.90 -1.30
N PHE A 230 -7.46 10.11 -0.80
CA PHE A 230 -7.09 8.82 -1.36
C PHE A 230 -7.48 7.68 -0.42
N ILE A 231 -8.08 6.62 -0.97
CA ILE A 231 -8.54 5.44 -0.24
C ILE A 231 -7.76 4.22 -0.76
N GLU A 232 -7.13 3.49 0.15
CA GLU A 232 -6.44 2.24 -0.10
C GLU A 232 -7.19 1.10 0.60
N GLY A 233 -7.61 0.10 -0.14
CA GLY A 233 -8.20 -1.13 0.40
C GLY A 233 -7.30 -2.33 0.13
N CYS A 234 -6.98 -3.11 1.15
CA CYS A 234 -6.16 -4.32 0.98
C CYS A 234 -6.87 -5.56 1.51
N SER A 235 -6.92 -6.65 0.73
CA SER A 235 -7.42 -7.93 1.22
C SER A 235 -6.66 -9.15 0.66
N ALA A 236 -6.72 -10.25 1.41
CA ALA A 236 -6.16 -11.54 0.98
C ALA A 236 -7.05 -12.72 1.44
N PRO A 237 -7.19 -13.80 0.64
CA PRO A 237 -7.80 -15.05 1.07
C PRO A 237 -6.96 -15.76 2.13
N LYS A 238 -7.60 -16.66 2.90
CA LYS A 238 -6.91 -17.48 3.90
C LYS A 238 -6.12 -18.61 3.25
N TYR A 239 -4.80 -18.65 3.46
CA TYR A 239 -3.93 -19.76 3.07
C TYR A 239 -3.28 -20.44 4.29
N ASN A 240 -2.72 -21.63 4.08
CA ASN A 240 -1.99 -22.39 5.11
C ASN A 240 -0.47 -22.18 5.05
N VAL A 241 -0.01 -21.19 4.27
CA VAL A 241 1.41 -20.84 4.08
C VAL A 241 1.62 -19.37 4.44
N THR A 242 2.78 -18.99 4.94
CA THR A 242 3.07 -17.59 5.29
C THR A 242 3.06 -16.72 4.04
N ASN A 243 2.30 -15.62 4.08
CA ASN A 243 2.34 -14.59 3.05
C ASN A 243 2.98 -13.33 3.65
N LEU A 244 3.64 -12.53 2.82
CA LEU A 244 4.27 -11.28 3.23
C LEU A 244 3.61 -10.12 2.49
N HIS A 245 3.32 -9.04 3.20
CA HIS A 245 3.01 -7.75 2.60
C HIS A 245 4.02 -6.74 3.13
N ALA A 246 4.83 -6.20 2.22
CA ALA A 246 5.84 -5.18 2.49
C ALA A 246 5.72 -4.06 1.46
N GLY A 247 4.55 -3.40 1.45
CA GLY A 247 4.28 -2.22 0.63
C GLY A 247 5.03 -0.98 1.11
N CYS A 248 5.16 0.00 0.21
CA CYS A 248 5.78 1.30 0.51
C CYS A 248 4.86 2.43 0.05
N VAL A 249 4.62 3.39 0.92
CA VAL A 249 3.79 4.56 0.63
C VAL A 249 4.61 5.83 0.88
N GLU A 250 4.78 6.64 -0.16
CA GLU A 250 5.47 7.93 -0.12
C GLU A 250 4.50 9.06 -0.50
N LEU A 251 4.24 9.95 0.46
CA LEU A 251 3.29 11.04 0.30
C LEU A 251 4.01 12.40 0.38
N PHE A 252 3.94 13.18 -0.69
CA PHE A 252 4.48 14.52 -0.76
C PHE A 252 3.32 15.52 -0.71
N VAL A 253 3.17 16.20 0.43
CA VAL A 253 2.12 17.21 0.66
C VAL A 253 2.80 18.57 0.63
N ASN A 254 2.74 19.27 -0.51
CA ASN A 254 3.42 20.54 -0.70
C ASN A 254 2.73 21.70 0.05
N ASP A 255 3.24 22.91 -0.10
CA ASP A 255 2.81 24.07 0.68
C ASP A 255 1.29 24.34 0.51
N GLY A 256 0.55 24.50 1.61
CA GLY A 256 -0.90 24.71 1.61
C GLY A 256 -1.71 23.52 1.11
N ALA A 257 -1.08 22.40 0.76
CA ALA A 257 -1.76 21.22 0.25
C ALA A 257 -2.43 20.42 1.37
N ARG A 258 -3.48 19.66 1.02
CA ARG A 258 -4.18 18.78 1.96
C ARG A 258 -4.34 17.38 1.39
N LEU A 259 -3.84 16.38 2.11
CA LEU A 259 -4.02 14.98 1.77
C LEU A 259 -4.71 14.24 2.91
N ARG A 260 -5.81 13.56 2.60
CA ARG A 260 -6.38 12.51 3.45
C ARG A 260 -6.06 11.16 2.86
N TYR A 261 -5.30 10.34 3.59
CA TYR A 261 -4.94 8.97 3.22
C TYR A 261 -5.69 7.99 4.11
N SER A 262 -6.64 7.26 3.53
CA SER A 262 -7.48 6.29 4.25
C SER A 262 -7.11 4.87 3.87
N THR A 263 -6.80 4.02 4.84
CA THR A 263 -6.40 2.63 4.61
C THR A 263 -7.32 1.69 5.37
N ILE A 264 -7.89 0.70 4.68
CA ILE A 264 -8.60 -0.42 5.32
C ILE A 264 -7.87 -1.70 4.93
N GLU A 265 -7.18 -2.28 5.91
CA GLU A 265 -6.41 -3.51 5.74
C GLU A 265 -7.17 -4.68 6.39
N ASN A 266 -7.52 -5.69 5.58
CA ASN A 266 -8.18 -6.92 6.06
C ASN A 266 -7.41 -8.16 5.60
N TRP A 267 -6.33 -8.46 6.32
CA TRP A 267 -5.38 -9.51 5.96
C TRP A 267 -5.74 -10.87 6.52
N SER A 268 -5.50 -11.94 5.76
CA SER A 268 -5.62 -13.32 6.25
C SER A 268 -4.78 -13.58 7.52
N ARG A 269 -5.16 -14.55 8.36
CA ARG A 269 -4.46 -14.84 9.64
C ARG A 269 -3.05 -15.44 9.48
N ASN A 270 -2.56 -15.60 8.25
CA ASN A 270 -1.24 -16.11 7.88
C ASN A 270 -0.36 -15.03 7.21
N MET A 271 -0.81 -13.78 7.20
CA MET A 271 -0.10 -12.65 6.59
C MET A 271 0.84 -11.98 7.60
N MET A 272 2.07 -11.68 7.21
CA MET A 272 2.94 -10.73 7.89
C MET A 272 2.85 -9.37 7.18
N ASN A 273 2.35 -8.35 7.86
CA ASN A 273 2.19 -7.00 7.33
C ASN A 273 3.31 -6.09 7.87
N LEU A 274 4.31 -5.82 7.03
CA LEU A 274 5.55 -5.11 7.35
C LEU A 274 5.73 -3.89 6.44
N ASN A 275 4.62 -3.22 6.12
CA ASN A 275 4.60 -2.08 5.21
C ASN A 275 5.20 -0.81 5.84
N THR A 276 5.60 0.13 4.99
CA THR A 276 6.21 1.40 5.41
C THR A 276 5.50 2.56 4.75
N LYS A 277 4.94 3.47 5.56
CA LYS A 277 4.21 4.63 5.06
C LYS A 277 4.83 5.91 5.62
N ARG A 278 5.15 6.87 4.75
CA ARG A 278 5.71 8.16 5.16
C ARG A 278 5.15 9.30 4.34
N ALA A 279 4.84 10.40 5.02
CA ALA A 279 4.49 11.68 4.43
C ALA A 279 5.52 12.75 4.80
N VAL A 280 5.81 13.66 3.87
CA VAL A 280 6.48 14.93 4.13
C VAL A 280 5.51 16.07 3.86
N VAL A 281 5.42 17.01 4.79
CA VAL A 281 4.40 18.07 4.78
C VAL A 281 5.06 19.45 4.75
N GLY A 282 4.75 20.22 3.71
CA GLY A 282 5.18 21.58 3.46
C GLY A 282 4.50 22.61 4.36
N LYS A 283 4.80 23.89 4.11
CA LYS A 283 4.30 25.01 4.90
C LYS A 283 2.77 25.07 4.79
N ASP A 284 2.08 25.27 5.92
CA ASP A 284 0.61 25.31 5.98
C ASP A 284 -0.09 24.03 5.44
N GLY A 285 0.66 22.96 5.16
CA GLY A 285 0.14 21.69 4.63
C GLY A 285 -0.49 20.82 5.72
N VAL A 286 -1.37 19.91 5.29
CA VAL A 286 -2.13 19.03 6.19
C VAL A 286 -2.12 17.60 5.67
N ILE A 287 -1.68 16.66 6.52
CA ILE A 287 -1.84 15.22 6.31
C ILE A 287 -2.84 14.65 7.32
N GLU A 288 -3.81 13.90 6.83
CA GLU A 288 -4.79 13.16 7.63
C GLU A 288 -4.67 11.67 7.31
N TRP A 289 -4.26 10.88 8.29
CA TRP A 289 -4.25 9.43 8.21
C TRP A 289 -5.50 8.85 8.84
N VAL A 290 -6.21 8.00 8.12
CA VAL A 290 -7.31 7.19 8.64
C VAL A 290 -6.95 5.73 8.43
N SER A 291 -6.72 4.99 9.51
CA SER A 291 -6.26 3.60 9.43
C SER A 291 -7.21 2.63 10.13
N GLY A 292 -7.66 1.61 9.42
CA GLY A 292 -8.35 0.45 9.97
C GLY A 292 -7.50 -0.81 9.73
N SER A 293 -6.96 -1.39 10.81
CA SER A 293 -6.11 -2.58 10.77
C SER A 293 -6.86 -3.80 11.30
N PHE A 294 -7.19 -4.74 10.42
CA PHE A 294 -7.92 -5.96 10.72
C PHE A 294 -7.19 -7.20 10.18
N GLY A 295 -7.11 -8.27 10.96
CA GLY A 295 -6.48 -9.51 10.52
C GLY A 295 -4.94 -9.46 10.56
N SER A 296 -4.27 -10.24 9.71
CA SER A 296 -2.82 -10.59 9.75
C SER A 296 -2.42 -11.51 10.91
N HIS A 297 -1.30 -12.22 10.79
CA HIS A 297 -0.66 -12.92 11.91
C HIS A 297 0.18 -11.93 12.73
N VAL A 298 1.04 -11.19 12.03
CA VAL A 298 1.94 -10.17 12.59
C VAL A 298 1.75 -8.89 11.79
N SER A 299 1.68 -7.74 12.46
CA SER A 299 1.75 -6.42 11.83
C SER A 299 2.80 -5.56 12.51
N MET A 300 3.54 -4.80 11.70
CA MET A 300 4.41 -3.69 12.12
C MET A 300 4.12 -2.49 11.22
N LEU A 301 3.22 -1.60 11.66
CA LEU A 301 2.72 -0.50 10.84
C LEU A 301 2.76 0.81 11.61
N TYR A 302 3.59 1.75 11.14
CA TYR A 302 3.81 3.04 11.79
C TYR A 302 3.85 4.20 10.78
N PRO A 303 2.71 4.66 10.24
CA PRO A 303 2.69 5.81 9.35
C PRO A 303 3.41 7.01 9.98
N CYS A 304 4.36 7.56 9.22
CA CYS A 304 5.25 8.61 9.68
C CYS A 304 4.92 9.93 8.98
N SER A 305 4.76 11.01 9.74
CA SER A 305 4.58 12.36 9.20
C SER A 305 5.76 13.25 9.54
N VAL A 306 6.48 13.73 8.53
CA VAL A 306 7.56 14.71 8.66
C VAL A 306 6.99 16.11 8.40
N LEU A 307 6.72 16.85 9.48
CA LEU A 307 6.17 18.21 9.44
C LEU A 307 7.32 19.20 9.18
N LYS A 308 7.66 19.36 7.89
CA LYS A 308 8.84 20.10 7.41
C LYS A 308 8.61 21.60 7.29
N GLY A 309 7.38 22.01 7.00
CA GLY A 309 7.01 23.42 6.86
C GLY A 309 6.41 24.05 8.12
N GLU A 310 6.55 25.38 8.24
CA GLU A 310 5.87 26.17 9.27
C GLU A 310 4.36 25.90 9.24
N ASN A 311 3.72 25.82 10.40
CA ASN A 311 2.29 25.52 10.56
C ASN A 311 1.79 24.17 9.99
N ALA A 312 2.68 23.28 9.54
CA ALA A 312 2.29 21.97 9.03
C ALA A 312 1.57 21.13 10.09
N LYS A 313 0.56 20.35 9.67
CA LYS A 313 -0.31 19.60 10.58
C LYS A 313 -0.40 18.13 10.22
N CYS A 314 -0.48 17.29 11.25
CA CYS A 314 -0.81 15.87 11.13
C CYS A 314 -2.04 15.54 11.97
N GLU A 315 -2.99 14.83 11.38
CA GLU A 315 -4.02 14.10 12.12
C GLU A 315 -3.87 12.60 11.83
N PHE A 316 -3.96 11.78 12.87
CA PHE A 316 -3.99 10.33 12.74
C PHE A 316 -5.18 9.78 13.51
N THR A 317 -6.02 9.01 12.82
CA THR A 317 -7.11 8.24 13.42
C THR A 317 -6.92 6.77 13.08
N GLY A 318 -6.66 5.94 14.10
CA GLY A 318 -6.43 4.50 13.96
C GLY A 318 -7.47 3.66 14.69
N VAL A 319 -7.88 2.56 14.07
CA VAL A 319 -8.63 1.48 14.72
C VAL A 319 -7.95 0.15 14.43
N THR A 320 -7.60 -0.59 15.48
CA THR A 320 -6.95 -1.91 15.35
C THR A 320 -7.78 -2.98 16.07
N PHE A 321 -8.03 -4.11 15.41
CA PHE A 321 -8.70 -5.27 16.02
C PHE A 321 -7.79 -6.51 15.95
N ALA A 322 -7.40 -7.03 17.11
CA ALA A 322 -6.62 -8.26 17.25
C ALA A 322 -7.50 -9.38 17.82
N SER A 323 -7.46 -10.55 17.19
CA SER A 323 -8.05 -11.81 17.68
C SER A 323 -6.95 -12.78 18.13
N LYS A 324 -7.35 -13.93 18.68
CA LYS A 324 -6.45 -14.98 19.17
C LYS A 324 -5.32 -15.30 18.19
N GLY A 325 -4.08 -15.19 18.67
CA GLY A 325 -2.87 -15.56 17.96
C GLY A 325 -2.35 -14.51 16.97
N GLN A 326 -2.79 -13.26 17.11
CA GLN A 326 -2.29 -12.14 16.32
C GLN A 326 -1.40 -11.23 17.18
N ASN A 327 -0.34 -10.67 16.59
CA ASN A 327 0.50 -9.66 17.23
C ASN A 327 0.59 -8.42 16.33
N LEU A 328 -0.24 -7.42 16.62
CA LEU A 328 -0.41 -6.23 15.79
C LEU A 328 0.26 -5.03 16.47
N ASP A 329 1.51 -4.77 16.12
CA ASP A 329 2.25 -3.60 16.60
C ASP A 329 2.00 -2.43 15.64
N THR A 330 0.98 -1.64 15.97
CA THR A 330 0.49 -0.53 15.14
C THR A 330 0.62 0.78 15.89
N GLY A 331 1.10 1.82 15.22
CA GLY A 331 1.20 3.15 15.79
C GLY A 331 1.23 4.24 14.73
N ALA A 332 1.68 5.43 15.14
CA ALA A 332 1.95 6.55 14.26
C ALA A 332 3.18 7.30 14.79
N SER A 333 3.96 7.89 13.89
CA SER A 333 5.10 8.73 14.26
C SER A 333 4.99 10.10 13.61
N VAL A 334 5.35 11.15 14.35
CA VAL A 334 5.33 12.53 13.84
C VAL A 334 6.62 13.23 14.22
N ILE A 335 7.29 13.80 13.23
CA ILE A 335 8.55 14.52 13.38
C ILE A 335 8.29 16.00 13.12
N HIS A 336 8.42 16.82 14.17
CA HIS A 336 8.23 18.27 14.11
C HIS A 336 9.54 18.95 13.72
N CYS A 337 9.66 19.40 12.46
CA CYS A 337 10.89 20.00 11.92
C CYS A 337 10.82 21.53 11.78
N ALA A 338 9.66 22.15 12.01
CA ALA A 338 9.44 23.59 11.83
C ALA A 338 8.56 24.21 12.94
N PRO A 339 8.61 25.55 13.12
CA PRO A 339 7.78 26.27 14.08
C PRO A 339 6.28 26.07 13.84
N HIS A 340 5.51 26.16 14.92
CA HIS A 340 4.03 26.16 14.90
C HIS A 340 3.38 24.91 14.27
N THR A 341 4.14 23.82 14.14
CA THR A 341 3.62 22.52 13.71
C THR A 341 2.75 21.87 14.80
N SER A 342 1.73 21.11 14.41
CA SER A 342 0.81 20.46 15.35
C SER A 342 0.43 19.05 14.91
N ALA A 343 0.23 18.16 15.89
CA ALA A 343 -0.19 16.78 15.63
C ALA A 343 -1.32 16.36 16.57
N ASN A 344 -2.31 15.64 16.04
CA ASN A 344 -3.35 14.98 16.82
C ASN A 344 -3.38 13.49 16.47
N ILE A 345 -3.20 12.62 17.47
CA ILE A 345 -3.18 11.17 17.30
C ILE A 345 -4.29 10.58 18.15
N SER A 346 -5.26 9.97 17.49
CA SER A 346 -6.34 9.20 18.10
C SER A 346 -6.25 7.76 17.66
N THR A 347 -6.13 6.83 18.61
CA THR A 347 -6.11 5.40 18.32
C THR A 347 -7.08 4.67 19.23
N ARG A 348 -7.76 3.67 18.67
CA ARG A 348 -8.66 2.76 19.40
C ARG A 348 -8.30 1.33 19.06
N THR A 349 -7.84 0.59 20.06
CA THR A 349 -7.49 -0.83 19.90
C THR A 349 -8.49 -1.71 20.62
N ILE A 350 -8.88 -2.80 19.96
CA ILE A 350 -9.74 -3.85 20.50
C ILE A 350 -8.94 -5.16 20.42
N SER A 351 -8.60 -5.73 21.58
CA SER A 351 -8.06 -7.10 21.65
C SER A 351 -9.15 -8.06 22.11
N LYS A 352 -9.30 -9.15 21.37
CA LYS A 352 -10.22 -10.24 21.67
C LYS A 352 -9.44 -11.55 21.72
N ALA A 353 -9.42 -12.17 22.91
CA ALA A 353 -8.78 -13.47 23.12
C ALA A 353 -7.25 -13.51 22.90
N GLY A 354 -6.58 -12.36 23.07
CA GLY A 354 -5.12 -12.21 23.05
C GLY A 354 -4.73 -10.85 22.50
#